data_AF-A0A0S3U878-F1
#
_entry.id   AF-A0A0S3U878-F1
#
_cell.length_a   1.000
_cell.length_b   1.000
_cell.length_c   1.000
_cell.angle_alpha   90.00
_cell.angle_beta   90.00
_cell.angle_gamma   90.00
#
_symmetry.space_group_name_H-M   'P 1'
#
loop_
_entity.id
_entity.type
_entity.pdbx_description
1 polymer ?
#
loop_
_entity_poly.entity_id
_entity_poly.type
_entity_poly.pdbx_seq_one_letter_code
_entity_poly.pdbx_strand_id
1 'polypeptide(L)' 'MFELLGTLAAIALLDSINPNAMTVQIYLLSTPKPIPRSIAFIFGDFLAAWLSGMLIALGVMQFVSNFSDR' A
#
# COMPACT_ATOMS: atom_id res chain seq x y z
N MET A 1 11.49 4.60 -17.85
CA MET A 1 10.90 3.30 -17.43
C MET A 1 11.79 2.59 -16.41
N PHE A 2 13.10 2.48 -16.65
CA PHE A 2 14.04 1.92 -15.66
C PHE A 2 14.11 2.74 -14.35
N GLU A 3 14.04 4.07 -14.42
CA GLU A 3 14.05 4.91 -13.20
C GLU A 3 12.84 4.66 -12.30
N LEU A 4 11.63 4.56 -12.87
CA LEU A 4 10.42 4.24 -12.12
C LEU A 4 10.52 2.85 -11.47
N LEU A 5 11.03 1.86 -12.20
CA LEU A 5 11.21 0.52 -11.64
C LEU A 5 12.24 0.53 -10.51
N GLY A 6 13.33 1.28 -10.67
CA GLY A 6 14.36 1.46 -9.64
C GLY A 6 13.83 2.12 -8.38
N THR A 7 13.03 3.18 -8.52
CA THR A 7 12.42 3.84 -7.36
C THR A 7 11.38 2.96 -6.68
N LEU A 8 10.52 2.27 -7.43
CA LEU A 8 9.56 1.31 -6.87
C LEU A 8 10.27 0.16 -6.14
N ALA A 9 11.37 -0.37 -6.69
CA ALA A 9 12.16 -1.41 -6.04
C ALA A 9 12.81 -0.92 -4.74
N ALA A 10 13.35 0.31 -4.72
CA ALA A 10 13.90 0.90 -3.50
C ALA A 10 12.83 1.11 -2.42
N ILE A 11 11.65 1.59 -2.80
CA ILE A 11 10.51 1.76 -1.87
C ILE A 11 10.07 0.40 -1.32
N ALA A 12 9.94 -0.62 -2.18
CA ALA A 12 9.56 -1.96 -1.76
C ALA A 12 10.61 -2.59 -0.82
N LEU A 13 11.90 -2.35 -1.05
CA LEU A 13 12.96 -2.77 -0.14
C LEU A 13 12.84 -2.11 1.22
N LEU A 14 12.61 -0.80 1.27
CA LEU A 14 12.43 -0.09 2.53
C LEU A 14 11.18 -0.58 3.27
N ASP A 15 10.08 -0.79 2.56
CA ASP A 15 8.82 -1.28 3.14
C ASP A 15 8.92 -2.73 3.62
N SER A 16 9.78 -3.55 3.03
CA SER A 16 10.02 -4.93 3.51
C SER A 16 10.57 -5.00 4.94
N ILE A 17 11.18 -3.91 5.43
CA ILE A 17 11.73 -3.78 6.80
C ILE A 17 10.64 -3.33 7.78
N ASN A 18 9.43 -2.99 7.31
CA ASN A 18 8.34 -2.52 8.13
C ASN A 18 7.92 -3.57 9.19
N PRO A 19 8.13 -3.31 10.50
CA PRO A 19 7.85 -4.29 11.55
C PRO A 19 6.38 -4.70 11.62
N ASN A 20 5.47 -3.79 11.23
CA ASN A 20 4.04 -4.06 11.20
C ASN A 20 3.69 -5.08 10.11
N ALA A 21 4.19 -4.84 8.88
CA ALA A 21 4.01 -5.77 7.77
C ALA A 21 4.66 -7.13 8.06
N MET A 22 5.84 -7.13 8.68
CA MET A 22 6.55 -8.35 9.08
C MET A 22 5.74 -9.17 10.10
N THR A 23 5.13 -8.52 11.09
CA THR A 23 4.29 -9.19 12.09
C THR A 23 3.10 -9.90 11.44
N VAL A 24 2.42 -9.23 10.50
CA VAL A 24 1.29 -9.82 9.77
C VAL A 24 1.74 -10.99 8.90
N GLN A 25 2.88 -10.87 8.21
CA GLN A 25 3.43 -11.98 7.42
C GLN A 25 3.79 -13.19 8.28
N ILE A 26 4.44 -13.00 9.43
CA ILE A 26 4.75 -14.09 10.38
C ILE A 26 3.47 -14.77 10.85
N TYR A 27 2.44 -13.99 11.20
CA TYR A 27 1.15 -14.52 11.59
C TYR A 27 0.51 -15.36 10.47
N LEU A 28 0.46 -14.84 9.25
CA LEU A 28 -0.13 -15.54 8.10
C LEU A 28 0.60 -16.84 7.78
N LEU A 29 1.94 -16.84 7.83
CA LEU A 29 2.77 -18.02 7.63
C LEU A 29 2.57 -19.08 8.73
N SER A 30 2.16 -18.66 9.94
CA SER A 30 1.87 -19.55 11.06
C SER A 30 0.48 -20.20 10.96
N THR A 31 -0.34 -19.83 9.98
CA THR A 31 -1.71 -20.34 9.85
C THR A 31 -1.86 -21.51 8.88
N PRO A 32 -2.92 -22.34 9.01
CA PRO A 32 -3.20 -23.39 8.03
C PRO A 32 -3.43 -22.81 6.64
N LYS A 33 -2.76 -23.39 5.64
CA LYS A 33 -2.73 -22.91 4.24
C LYS A 33 -2.16 -21.47 4.13
N PRO A 34 -0.86 -21.29 4.45
CA PRO A 34 -0.25 -19.96 4.51
C PRO A 34 -0.20 -19.26 3.15
N ILE A 35 0.07 -20.00 2.07
CA ILE A 35 0.22 -19.46 0.71
C ILE A 35 -1.05 -18.72 0.23
N PRO A 36 -2.25 -19.33 0.16
CA PRO A 36 -3.44 -18.63 -0.33
C PRO A 36 -3.84 -17.45 0.56
N ARG A 37 -3.56 -17.52 1.87
CA ARG A 37 -3.85 -16.43 2.80
C ARG A 37 -2.93 -15.23 2.59
N SER A 38 -1.63 -15.46 2.39
CA SER A 38 -0.68 -14.40 2.07
C SER A 38 -1.01 -13.72 0.74
N ILE A 39 -1.40 -14.50 -0.27
CA ILE A 39 -1.85 -13.94 -1.56
C ILE A 39 -3.09 -13.05 -1.37
N ALA A 40 -4.11 -13.55 -0.66
CA ALA A 40 -5.33 -12.77 -0.40
C ALA A 40 -5.03 -11.48 0.39
N PHE A 41 -4.11 -11.54 1.36
CA PHE A 41 -3.67 -10.38 2.12
C PHE A 41 -2.99 -9.33 1.21
N ILE A 42 -2.03 -9.73 0.38
CA ILE A 42 -1.33 -8.82 -0.54
C ILE A 42 -2.33 -8.13 -1.50
N PHE A 43 -3.29 -8.87 -2.04
CA PHE A 43 -4.33 -8.28 -2.89
C PHE A 43 -5.22 -7.28 -2.13
N GLY A 44 -5.61 -7.62 -0.90
CA GLY A 44 -6.38 -6.72 -0.04
C GLY A 44 -5.62 -5.44 0.29
N ASP A 45 -4.34 -5.55 0.63
CA ASP A 45 -3.47 -4.43 0.96
C ASP A 45 -3.27 -3.50 -0.25
N PHE A 46 -3.05 -4.07 -1.44
CA PHE A 46 -2.97 -3.31 -2.69
C PHE A 46 -4.28 -2.54 -2.98
N LEU A 47 -5.43 -3.18 -2.82
CA LEU A 47 -6.73 -2.53 -2.98
C LEU A 47 -6.95 -1.41 -1.97
N ALA A 48 -6.57 -1.62 -0.71
CA ALA A 48 -6.68 -0.60 0.34
C ALA A 48 -5.81 0.62 0.03
N ALA A 49 -4.55 0.39 -0.37
CA ALA A 49 -3.63 1.45 -0.77
C ALA A 49 -4.16 2.23 -1.99
N TRP A 50 -4.71 1.53 -2.99
CA TRP A 50 -5.29 2.15 -4.18
C TRP A 50 -6.50 3.03 -3.83
N LEU A 51 -7.45 2.51 -3.06
CA LEU A 51 -8.62 3.26 -2.60
C LEU A 51 -8.23 4.46 -1.74
N SER A 52 -7.27 4.28 -0.83
CA SER A 52 -6.75 5.36 0.00
C SER A 52 -6.13 6.47 -0.86
N GLY A 53 -5.31 6.10 -1.86
CA GLY A 53 -4.75 7.06 -2.82
C GLY A 53 -5.81 7.85 -3.58
N MET A 54 -6.90 7.18 -4.02
CA MET A 54 -8.02 7.85 -4.67
C MET A 54 -8.73 8.83 -3.73
N LEU A 55 -9.01 8.42 -2.49
CA LEU A 55 -9.64 9.27 -1.49
C LEU A 55 -8.78 10.48 -1.15
N ILE A 56 -7.46 10.30 -1.02
CA ILE A 56 -6.51 11.40 -0.78
C ILE A 56 -6.51 12.35 -1.98
N ALA A 57 -6.41 11.84 -3.21
CA ALA A 57 -6.40 12.68 -4.41
C ALA A 57 -7.69 13.51 -4.54
N LEU A 58 -8.85 12.89 -4.32
CA LEU A 58 -10.15 13.58 -4.33
C LEU A 58 -10.28 14.59 -3.20
N GLY A 59 -9.86 14.23 -1.99
CA GLY A 59 -9.87 15.12 -0.83
C GLY A 59 -8.95 16.33 -1.01
N VAL A 60 -7.75 16.14 -1.57
CA VAL A 60 -6.82 17.23 -1.89
C VAL A 60 -7.39 18.13 -2.98
N MET A 61 -7.99 17.57 -4.04
CA MET A 61 -8.64 18.38 -5.08
C MET A 61 -9.77 19.25 -4.50
N GLN A 62 -10.62 18.67 -3.64
CA GLN A 62 -11.70 19.41 -2.98
C GLN A 62 -11.17 20.46 -2.01
N PHE A 63 -10.09 20.16 -1.29
CA PHE A 63 -9.42 21.12 -0.42
C PHE A 63 -8.92 22.32 -1.24
N VAL A 64 -8.21 22.08 -2.34
CA VAL A 64 -7.69 23.13 -3.22
C VAL A 64 -8.81 23.99 -3.81
N SER A 65 -9.90 23.39 -4.28
CA SER A 65 -11.03 24.16 -4.83
C SER A 65 -11.65 25.09 -3.78
N ASN A 66 -11.83 24.61 -2.55
CA ASN A 66 -12.38 25.42 -1.44
C ASN A 66 -11.50 26.62 -1.06
N PHE A 67 -10.19 26.55 -1.31
CA PHE A 67 -9.27 27.68 -1.09
C PHE A 67 -9.15 28.60 -2.30
N SER A 68 -9.32 28.07 -3.53
CA SER A 68 -9.27 28.87 -4.75
C SER A 68 -10.52 29.72 -4.96
N ASP A 69 -11.66 29.32 -4.41
CA ASP A 69 -12.95 30.04 -4.52
C ASP A 69 -13.15 31.10 -3.42
N ARG A 70 -12.12 31.39 -2.61
CA ARG A 70 -12.09 32.44 -1.59
C ARG A 70 -11.20 33.60 -2.02
#